data_AF-A0A1H8VQW3-F1
#
_entry.id   AF-A0A1H8VQW3-F1
#
_cell.length_a   1.000
_cell.length_b   1.000
_cell.length_c   1.000
_cell.angle_alpha   90.00
_cell.angle_beta   90.00
_cell.angle_gamma   90.00
#
_symmetry.space_group_name_H-M   'P 1'
#
loop_
_entity.id
_entity.type
_entity.pdbx_description
1 polymer ?
#
loop_
_entity_poly.entity_id
_entity_poly.type
_entity_poly.pdbx_seq_one_letter_code
_entity_poly.pdbx_strand_id
1 'polypeptide(L)'
;MDETLRQRSDGDWEVTLPSGQVWSSPSKEALETLFQSQRRSEAAKQRFLEAWKRAVKLIGPEYFQADAESVDTATDKWDLQPDLMALTELIRSPISPGQRTFIGACCSFYNSESGQILLGLAGDDRMNLCDIARTLDEERTAIVAELFLNYRGW
;
A
#
# COMPACT_ATOMS: atom_id res chain seq x y z
N MET A 1 -1.22 26.75 18.31
CA MET A 1 -0.25 26.12 19.22
C MET A 1 -0.40 24.63 19.01
N ASP A 2 0.62 24.00 18.45
CA ASP A 2 0.62 22.55 18.21
C ASP A 2 0.92 21.88 19.55
N GLU A 3 -0.07 21.25 20.16
CA GLU A 3 -0.01 20.71 21.53
C GLU A 3 0.96 19.52 21.68
N THR A 4 1.65 19.13 20.62
CA THR A 4 2.50 17.93 20.57
C THR A 4 3.95 18.18 20.95
N LEU A 5 4.49 19.40 20.82
CA LEU A 5 5.89 19.72 21.09
C LEU A 5 6.02 20.67 22.28
N ARG A 6 6.69 20.22 23.35
CA ARG A 6 6.89 21.04 24.56
C ARG A 6 8.33 21.00 25.03
N GLN A 7 8.78 22.11 25.61
CA GLN A 7 10.05 22.16 26.30
C GLN A 7 9.85 21.81 27.77
N ARG A 8 10.69 20.93 28.29
CA ARG A 8 10.72 20.51 29.70
C ARG A 8 11.58 21.46 30.53
N SER A 9 11.39 21.41 31.85
CA SER A 9 12.13 22.24 32.81
C SER A 9 13.64 21.94 32.87
N ASP A 10 14.08 20.79 32.37
CA ASP A 10 15.49 20.37 32.24
C ASP A 10 16.15 20.87 30.95
N GLY A 11 15.41 21.57 30.09
CA GLY A 11 15.90 22.15 28.83
C GLY A 11 15.70 21.24 27.62
N ASP A 12 15.37 19.97 27.82
CA ASP A 12 15.06 19.03 26.75
C ASP A 12 13.69 19.32 26.13
N TRP A 13 13.56 18.98 24.86
CA TRP A 13 12.30 19.00 24.15
C TRP A 13 11.64 17.63 24.23
N GLU A 14 10.32 17.60 24.19
CA GLU A 14 9.50 16.40 24.21
C GLU A 14 8.44 16.50 23.12
N VAL A 15 8.21 15.39 22.40
CA VAL A 15 7.17 15.26 21.39
C VAL A 15 6.31 14.02 21.66
N THR A 16 5.00 14.17 21.53
CA THR A 16 4.09 13.01 21.42
C THR A 16 3.86 12.70 19.95
N LEU A 17 4.27 11.52 19.52
CA LEU A 17 4.16 11.07 18.14
C LEU A 17 2.74 10.65 17.79
N PRO A 18 2.37 10.59 16.49
CA PRO A 18 1.07 10.07 16.07
C PRO A 18 0.75 8.65 16.58
N SER A 19 1.78 7.85 16.87
CA SER A 19 1.63 6.52 17.49
C SER A 19 1.29 6.55 18.99
N GLY A 20 1.22 7.73 19.61
CA GLY A 20 1.08 7.91 21.07
C GLY A 20 2.39 7.76 21.85
N GLN A 21 3.50 7.46 21.17
CA GLN A 21 4.80 7.31 21.80
C GLN A 21 5.42 8.68 22.11
N VAL A 22 6.03 8.82 23.29
CA VAL A 22 6.66 10.06 23.74
C VAL A 22 8.17 9.97 23.55
N TRP A 23 8.76 10.99 22.95
CA TRP A 23 10.20 11.07 22.68
C TRP A 23 10.77 12.39 23.21
N SER A 24 11.97 12.33 23.79
CA SER A 24 12.68 13.51 24.28
C SER A 24 14.07 13.65 23.65
N SER A 25 14.49 14.90 23.43
CA SER A 25 15.80 15.23 22.86
C SER A 25 16.19 16.66 23.23
N PRO A 26 17.48 16.95 23.43
CA PRO A 26 17.95 18.32 23.59
C PRO A 26 17.80 19.17 22.31
N SER A 27 17.65 18.55 21.14
CA SER A 27 17.41 19.25 19.86
C SER A 27 15.94 19.21 19.48
N LYS A 28 15.36 20.42 19.37
CA LYS A 28 13.99 20.63 18.88
C LYS A 28 13.83 20.19 17.41
N GLU A 29 14.81 20.53 16.57
CA GLU A 29 14.81 20.25 15.13
C GLU A 29 14.81 18.75 14.85
N ALA A 30 15.52 17.97 15.68
CA ALA A 30 15.51 16.51 15.59
C ALA A 30 14.11 15.93 15.86
N LEU A 31 13.40 16.44 16.88
CA LEU A 31 12.03 16.00 17.18
C LEU A 31 11.02 16.45 16.13
N GLU A 32 11.14 17.68 15.62
CA GLU A 32 10.30 18.17 14.52
C GLU A 32 10.49 17.30 13.27
N THR A 33 11.74 16.99 12.91
CA THR A 33 12.06 16.12 11.76
C THR A 33 11.46 14.72 11.92
N LEU A 34 11.58 14.14 13.11
CA LEU A 34 11.05 12.82 13.43
C LEU A 34 9.52 12.80 13.38
N PHE A 35 8.86 13.80 13.98
CA PHE A 35 7.41 13.94 13.95
C PHE A 35 6.89 14.08 12.52
N GLN A 36 7.52 14.92 11.69
CA GLN A 36 7.14 15.08 10.28
C GLN A 36 7.42 13.82 9.45
N SER A 37 8.50 13.08 9.75
CA SER A 37 8.78 11.79 9.13
C SER A 37 7.67 10.78 9.42
N GLN A 38 7.27 10.67 10.69
CA GLN A 38 6.24 9.72 11.07
C GLN A 38 4.86 10.09 10.54
N ARG A 39 4.47 11.38 10.58
CA ARG A 39 3.22 11.83 9.95
C ARG A 39 3.18 11.50 8.46
N ARG A 40 4.29 11.70 7.74
CA ARG A 40 4.38 11.33 6.33
C ARG A 40 4.30 9.82 6.11
N SER A 41 4.87 9.04 7.02
CA SER A 41 4.78 7.58 6.99
C SER A 41 3.33 7.13 7.17
N GLU A 42 2.65 7.55 8.23
CA GLU A 42 1.25 7.18 8.51
C GLU A 42 0.30 7.64 7.40
N ALA A 43 0.49 8.86 6.87
CA ALA A 43 -0.29 9.33 5.73
C ALA A 43 -0.06 8.47 4.47
N ALA A 44 1.18 8.01 4.22
CA ALA A 44 1.47 7.11 3.12
C ALA A 44 0.80 5.75 3.34
N LYS A 45 0.86 5.18 4.55
CA LYS A 45 0.19 3.90 4.88
C LYS A 45 -1.32 3.98 4.62
N GLN A 46 -1.97 5.06 5.05
CA GLN A 46 -3.39 5.25 4.79
C GLN A 46 -3.69 5.32 3.29
N ARG A 47 -2.92 6.12 2.53
CA ARG A 47 -3.09 6.23 1.08
C ARG A 47 -2.87 4.90 0.36
N PHE A 48 -1.88 4.13 0.81
CA PHE A 48 -1.64 2.77 0.31
C PHE A 48 -2.86 1.88 0.56
N LEU A 49 -3.40 1.86 1.78
CA LEU A 49 -4.56 1.04 2.11
C LEU A 49 -5.80 1.43 1.29
N GLU A 50 -6.06 2.73 1.11
CA GLU A 50 -7.17 3.20 0.26
C GLU A 50 -6.99 2.81 -1.22
N ALA A 51 -5.76 2.84 -1.73
CA ALA A 51 -5.45 2.32 -3.06
C ALA A 51 -5.62 0.79 -3.14
N TRP A 52 -5.20 0.06 -2.10
CA TRP A 52 -5.36 -1.39 -2.01
C TRP A 52 -6.83 -1.81 -1.99
N LYS A 53 -7.66 -1.14 -1.17
CA LYS A 53 -9.12 -1.34 -1.13
C LYS A 53 -9.76 -1.12 -2.50
N ARG A 54 -9.37 -0.07 -3.22
CA ARG A 54 -9.85 0.17 -4.60
C ARG A 54 -9.41 -0.93 -5.55
N ALA A 55 -8.16 -1.40 -5.47
CA ALA A 55 -7.68 -2.52 -6.26
C ALA A 55 -8.51 -3.78 -6.02
N VAL A 56 -8.73 -4.13 -4.74
CA VAL A 56 -9.54 -5.29 -4.33
C VAL A 56 -10.97 -5.19 -4.88
N LYS A 57 -11.62 -4.03 -4.75
CA LYS A 57 -12.96 -3.79 -5.31
C LYS A 57 -13.01 -3.95 -6.83
N LEU A 58 -11.98 -3.48 -7.54
CA LEU A 58 -11.91 -3.55 -9.00
C LEU A 58 -11.54 -4.96 -9.52
N ILE A 59 -10.79 -5.73 -8.74
CA ILE A 59 -10.47 -7.14 -9.05
C ILE A 59 -11.65 -8.06 -8.74
N GLY A 60 -12.35 -7.78 -7.63
CA GLY A 60 -13.40 -8.63 -7.07
C GLY A 60 -13.00 -9.08 -5.66
N PRO A 61 -13.73 -8.69 -4.59
CA PRO A 61 -13.42 -9.09 -3.22
C PRO A 61 -13.38 -10.61 -3.01
N GLU A 62 -14.10 -11.39 -3.83
CA GLU A 62 -14.14 -12.85 -3.78
C GLU A 62 -12.79 -13.53 -4.09
N TYR A 63 -11.84 -12.80 -4.69
CA TYR A 63 -10.48 -13.27 -4.96
C TYR A 63 -9.50 -12.97 -3.82
N PHE A 64 -10.01 -12.49 -2.68
CA PHE A 64 -9.23 -12.13 -1.51
C PHE A 64 -9.80 -12.83 -0.28
N GLN A 65 -8.91 -13.33 0.55
CA GLN A 65 -9.22 -13.81 1.89
C GLN A 65 -9.33 -12.58 2.78
N ALA A 66 -10.56 -12.24 3.15
CA ALA A 66 -10.84 -11.12 4.01
C ALA A 66 -11.01 -11.60 5.46
N ASP A 67 -10.12 -11.16 6.34
CA ASP A 67 -10.32 -11.27 7.79
C ASP A 67 -11.26 -10.16 8.29
N ALA A 68 -11.39 -9.07 7.53
CA ALA A 68 -12.37 -8.02 7.77
C ALA A 68 -13.77 -8.40 7.27
N GLU A 69 -14.80 -7.87 7.93
CA GLU A 69 -16.21 -8.05 7.54
C GLU A 69 -16.50 -7.55 6.11
N SER A 70 -15.74 -6.56 5.64
CA SER A 70 -15.83 -6.02 4.29
C SER A 70 -14.52 -5.35 3.88
N VAL A 71 -14.37 -5.07 2.58
CA VAL A 71 -13.24 -4.28 2.07
C VAL A 71 -13.16 -2.90 2.72
N ASP A 72 -14.31 -2.29 3.03
CA ASP A 72 -14.35 -0.94 3.61
C ASP A 72 -13.88 -0.91 5.07
N THR A 73 -14.13 -1.98 5.82
CA THR A 73 -13.76 -2.10 7.24
C THR A 73 -12.32 -2.57 7.46
N ALA A 74 -11.61 -3.00 6.42
CA ALA A 74 -10.19 -3.35 6.51
C ALA A 74 -9.35 -2.16 7.03
N THR A 75 -8.47 -2.44 7.97
CA THR A 75 -7.57 -1.46 8.60
C THR A 75 -6.11 -1.70 8.25
N ASP A 76 -5.82 -2.88 7.70
CA ASP A 76 -4.52 -3.28 7.18
C ASP A 76 -4.67 -3.97 5.81
N LYS A 77 -3.61 -3.99 5.00
CA LYS A 77 -3.58 -4.76 3.75
C LYS A 77 -3.67 -6.27 4.00
N TRP A 78 -3.21 -6.75 5.16
CA TRP A 78 -3.27 -8.17 5.54
C TRP A 78 -4.71 -8.63 5.75
N ASP A 79 -5.61 -7.71 6.11
CA ASP A 79 -7.05 -7.98 6.20
C ASP A 79 -7.67 -8.32 4.83
N LEU A 80 -6.93 -8.12 3.74
CA LEU A 80 -7.33 -8.32 2.35
C LEU A 80 -6.25 -9.08 1.59
N GLN A 81 -5.97 -10.30 2.03
CA GLN A 81 -4.93 -11.15 1.48
C GLN A 81 -5.34 -11.71 0.10
N PRO A 82 -4.52 -11.58 -0.96
CA PRO A 82 -4.79 -12.21 -2.25
C PRO A 82 -4.90 -13.74 -2.14
N ASP A 83 -5.98 -14.33 -2.67
CA ASP A 83 -6.06 -15.78 -2.87
C ASP A 83 -5.35 -16.13 -4.17
N LEU A 84 -4.09 -16.54 -4.05
CA LEU A 84 -3.23 -16.80 -5.20
C LEU A 84 -3.80 -17.89 -6.14
N MET A 85 -4.50 -18.88 -5.60
CA MET A 85 -5.12 -19.94 -6.39
C MET A 85 -6.29 -19.38 -7.21
N ALA A 86 -7.20 -18.66 -6.56
CA ALA A 86 -8.35 -18.06 -7.24
C ALA A 86 -7.93 -17.03 -8.29
N LEU A 87 -6.92 -16.20 -7.99
CA LEU A 87 -6.38 -15.20 -8.92
C LEU A 87 -5.66 -15.83 -10.11
N THR A 88 -4.95 -16.94 -9.90
CA THR A 88 -4.33 -17.69 -10.99
C THR A 88 -5.37 -18.21 -11.97
N GLU A 89 -6.47 -18.76 -11.48
CA GLU A 89 -7.58 -19.22 -12.32
C GLU A 89 -8.30 -18.06 -13.03
N LEU A 90 -8.48 -16.93 -12.35
CA LEU A 90 -9.02 -15.71 -12.96
C LEU A 90 -8.14 -15.23 -14.12
N ILE A 91 -6.81 -15.18 -13.95
CA ILE A 91 -5.89 -14.78 -15.02
C ILE A 91 -5.94 -15.73 -16.21
N ARG A 92 -6.13 -17.03 -15.98
CA ARG A 92 -6.27 -18.04 -17.05
C ARG A 92 -7.59 -17.94 -17.79
N SER A 93 -8.63 -17.37 -17.17
CA SER A 93 -9.94 -17.17 -17.77
C SER A 93 -9.92 -16.09 -18.88
N PRO A 94 -10.97 -15.97 -19.72
CA PRO A 94 -11.01 -15.02 -20.83
C PRO A 94 -11.28 -13.56 -20.38
N ILE A 95 -10.40 -13.02 -19.55
CA ILE A 95 -10.35 -11.60 -19.17
C ILE A 95 -9.37 -10.81 -20.03
N SER A 96 -9.52 -9.48 -20.06
CA SER A 96 -8.67 -8.60 -20.86
C SER A 96 -7.20 -8.63 -20.40
N PRO A 97 -6.24 -8.37 -21.31
CA PRO A 97 -4.83 -8.24 -20.94
C PRO A 97 -4.60 -7.18 -19.84
N GLY A 98 -5.31 -6.04 -19.93
CA GLY A 98 -5.30 -4.99 -18.92
C GLY A 98 -5.67 -5.49 -17.53
N GLN A 99 -6.71 -6.31 -17.41
CA GLN A 99 -7.12 -6.89 -16.13
C GLN A 99 -6.06 -7.87 -15.58
N ARG A 100 -5.48 -8.71 -16.44
CA ARG A 100 -4.42 -9.65 -16.01
C ARG A 100 -3.19 -8.91 -15.48
N THR A 101 -2.71 -7.92 -16.24
CA THR A 101 -1.57 -7.08 -15.86
C THR A 101 -1.87 -6.30 -14.58
N PHE A 102 -3.09 -5.80 -14.42
CA PHE A 102 -3.51 -5.09 -13.22
C PHE A 102 -3.46 -5.97 -11.97
N ILE A 103 -3.99 -7.19 -12.03
CA ILE A 103 -3.95 -8.16 -10.93
C ILE A 103 -2.50 -8.44 -10.53
N GLY A 104 -1.65 -8.77 -11.50
CA GLY A 104 -0.23 -9.05 -11.23
C GLY A 104 0.49 -7.85 -10.61
N ALA A 105 0.31 -6.65 -11.17
CA ALA A 105 0.95 -5.43 -10.68
C ALA A 105 0.50 -5.07 -9.25
N CYS A 106 -0.79 -5.19 -8.93
CA CYS A 106 -1.29 -4.96 -7.58
C CYS A 106 -0.69 -5.96 -6.59
N CYS A 107 -0.71 -7.25 -6.94
CA CYS A 107 -0.21 -8.31 -6.06
C CYS A 107 1.30 -8.20 -5.80
N SER A 108 2.08 -7.60 -6.71
CA SER A 108 3.51 -7.30 -6.47
C SER A 108 3.75 -6.38 -5.27
N PHE A 109 2.81 -5.49 -4.93
CA PHE A 109 2.90 -4.63 -3.74
C PHE A 109 2.45 -5.33 -2.45
N TYR A 110 1.67 -6.41 -2.58
CA TYR A 110 1.33 -7.26 -1.45
C TYR A 110 2.49 -8.19 -1.10
N ASN A 111 2.96 -8.96 -2.10
CA ASN A 111 4.05 -9.92 -2.01
C ASN A 111 4.77 -10.04 -3.37
N SER A 112 6.08 -9.79 -3.40
CA SER A 112 6.85 -9.72 -4.65
C SER A 112 6.87 -11.04 -5.43
N GLU A 113 6.95 -12.18 -4.74
CA GLU A 113 7.00 -13.51 -5.35
C GLU A 113 5.66 -13.86 -6.02
N SER A 114 4.56 -13.68 -5.28
CA SER A 114 3.20 -13.89 -5.79
C SER A 114 2.89 -12.98 -6.97
N GLY A 115 3.28 -11.70 -6.88
CA GLY A 115 3.14 -10.75 -7.98
C GLY A 115 3.94 -11.15 -9.21
N GLN A 116 5.17 -11.66 -9.05
CA GLN A 116 5.98 -12.12 -10.18
C GLN A 116 5.34 -13.33 -10.88
N ILE A 117 4.80 -14.29 -10.11
CA ILE A 117 4.05 -15.43 -10.67
C ILE A 117 2.85 -14.94 -11.48
N LEU A 118 2.04 -14.04 -10.92
CA LEU A 118 0.83 -13.53 -11.57
C LEU A 118 1.15 -12.68 -12.81
N LEU A 119 2.20 -11.87 -12.78
CA LEU A 119 2.66 -11.12 -13.96
C LEU A 119 3.15 -12.05 -15.07
N GLY A 120 3.89 -13.12 -14.72
CA GLY A 120 4.32 -14.13 -15.69
C GLY A 120 3.13 -14.87 -16.33
N LEU A 121 2.04 -15.07 -15.58
CA LEU A 121 0.80 -15.64 -16.13
C LEU A 121 -0.03 -14.64 -16.94
N ALA A 122 0.06 -13.35 -16.59
CA ALA A 122 -0.65 -12.28 -17.27
C ALA A 122 -0.14 -12.00 -18.68
N GLY A 123 1.14 -12.31 -18.95
CA GLY A 123 1.79 -12.04 -20.23
C GLY A 123 3.06 -12.87 -20.43
N ASP A 124 4.15 -12.18 -20.76
CA ASP A 124 5.48 -12.78 -20.98
C ASP A 124 6.31 -12.73 -19.69
N ASP A 125 7.26 -13.65 -19.54
CA ASP A 125 8.17 -13.75 -18.38
C ASP A 125 9.11 -12.54 -18.22
N ARG A 126 9.05 -11.59 -19.16
CA ARG A 126 9.85 -10.36 -19.26
C ARG A 126 9.06 -9.06 -19.03
N MET A 127 7.82 -9.13 -18.55
CA MET A 127 6.99 -7.94 -18.31
C MET A 127 7.74 -6.93 -17.42
N ASN A 128 7.92 -5.70 -17.92
CA ASN A 128 8.59 -4.62 -17.21
C ASN A 128 7.64 -3.44 -16.94
N LEU A 129 8.15 -2.38 -16.29
CA LEU A 129 7.36 -1.20 -15.93
C LEU A 129 6.70 -0.50 -17.13
N CYS A 130 7.37 -0.46 -18.28
CA CYS A 130 6.83 0.15 -19.50
C CYS A 130 5.67 -0.69 -20.06
N ASP A 131 5.81 -2.02 -20.05
CA ASP A 131 4.73 -2.92 -20.49
C ASP A 131 3.50 -2.81 -19.60
N ILE A 132 3.70 -2.69 -18.27
CA ILE A 132 2.62 -2.44 -17.32
C ILE A 132 1.95 -1.11 -17.65
N ALA A 133 2.70 -0.01 -17.72
CA ALA A 133 2.16 1.32 -17.97
C ALA A 133 1.40 1.41 -19.32
N ARG A 134 1.86 0.70 -20.35
CA ARG A 134 1.20 0.66 -21.67
C ARG A 134 -0.11 -0.12 -21.67
N THR A 135 -0.24 -1.12 -20.79
CA THR A 135 -1.35 -2.10 -20.83
C THR A 135 -2.52 -1.71 -19.93
N LEU A 136 -2.27 -0.87 -18.93
CA LEU A 136 -3.31 -0.37 -18.02
C LEU A 136 -4.06 0.82 -18.62
N ASP A 137 -5.36 0.91 -18.31
CA ASP A 137 -6.14 2.13 -18.54
C ASP A 137 -5.92 3.15 -17.42
N GLU A 138 -6.60 4.31 -17.50
CA GLU A 138 -6.42 5.43 -16.58
C GLU A 138 -6.73 5.06 -15.11
N GLU A 139 -7.84 4.36 -14.86
CA GLU A 139 -8.24 3.98 -13.49
C GLU A 139 -7.23 3.00 -12.87
N ARG A 140 -6.87 1.95 -13.61
CA ARG A 140 -5.90 0.94 -13.15
C ARG A 140 -4.51 1.56 -12.97
N THR A 141 -4.13 2.48 -13.85
CA THR A 141 -2.86 3.23 -13.75
C THR A 141 -2.83 4.08 -12.49
N ALA A 142 -3.91 4.82 -12.19
CA ALA A 142 -3.99 5.64 -11.00
C ALA A 142 -3.84 4.80 -9.72
N ILE A 143 -4.52 3.66 -9.64
CA ILE A 143 -4.42 2.75 -8.49
C ILE A 143 -2.99 2.22 -8.33
N VAL A 144 -2.39 1.69 -9.40
CA VAL A 144 -1.01 1.15 -9.34
C VAL A 144 0.01 2.23 -9.01
N ALA A 145 -0.15 3.44 -9.55
CA ALA A 145 0.72 4.58 -9.23
C ALA A 145 0.59 4.99 -7.75
N GLU A 146 -0.62 5.00 -7.20
CA GLU A 146 -0.84 5.28 -5.78
C GLU A 146 -0.24 4.19 -4.88
N LEU A 147 -0.35 2.91 -5.24
CA LEU A 147 0.33 1.83 -4.54
C LEU A 147 1.85 2.05 -4.57
N PHE A 148 2.41 2.38 -5.74
CA PHE A 148 3.85 2.63 -5.90
C PHE A 148 4.36 3.81 -5.06
N LEU A 149 3.69 4.96 -5.12
CA LEU A 149 4.10 6.18 -4.41
C LEU A 149 4.03 6.05 -2.89
N ASN A 150 3.11 5.22 -2.41
CA ASN A 150 2.82 5.07 -0.99
C ASN A 150 3.35 3.77 -0.39
N TYR A 151 3.98 2.90 -1.19
CA TYR A 151 4.71 1.76 -0.68
C TYR A 151 5.90 2.23 0.18
N ARG A 152 6.01 1.69 1.39
CA ARG A 152 7.07 2.08 2.35
C ARG A 152 7.99 0.93 2.74
N GLY A 153 7.85 -0.23 2.10
CA GLY A 153 8.42 -1.46 2.62
C GLY A 153 7.72 -1.84 3.92
N TRP A 154 7.47 -3.12 4.09
CA TRP A 154 6.82 -3.65 5.27
C TRP A 154 7.50 -4.95 5.62
#